data_AF-A0A420YXH4-F1
#
_entry.id   AF-A0A420YXH4-F1
#
_cell.length_a   1.000
_cell.length_b   1.000
_cell.length_c   1.000
_cell.angle_alpha   90.00
_cell.angle_beta   90.00
_cell.angle_gamma   90.00
#
_symmetry.space_group_name_H-M   'P 1'
#
loop_
_entity.id
_entity.type
_entity.pdbx_description
1 polymer ?
#
loop_
_entity_poly.entity_id
_entity_poly.type
_entity_poly.pdbx_seq_one_letter_code
_entity_poly.pdbx_strand_id
1 'polypeptide(L)'
;DIMGVNSANFLILPKIVGLVGFVPVLSIFSMVTGLCGGYIATYLVSDLPTNDFIYGLQLMFNPGFILHSIEKSMVYAFIISSVASYHGYCVKGGALQVGKASTQAVVKSSILILFFDMLLTNLLLAK
;
A
#
# COMPACT_ATOMS: atom_id res chain seq x y z
N ASP A 1 2.11 -24.98 -18.93
CA ASP A 1 1.35 -26.06 -19.60
C ASP A 1 2.18 -27.25 -20.06
N ILE A 2 3.37 -27.07 -20.63
CA ILE A 2 4.29 -28.16 -21.07
C ILE A 2 4.77 -29.10 -19.95
N MET A 3 4.65 -28.69 -18.68
CA MET A 3 5.00 -29.46 -17.48
C MET A 3 3.76 -29.96 -16.69
N GLY A 4 2.54 -29.81 -17.23
CA GLY A 4 1.29 -30.24 -16.55
C GLY A 4 0.88 -29.41 -15.31
N VAL A 5 1.67 -28.41 -14.93
CA VAL A 5 1.38 -27.50 -13.81
C VAL A 5 0.66 -26.25 -14.30
N ASN A 6 -0.38 -25.83 -13.57
CA ASN A 6 -1.09 -24.58 -13.80
C ASN A 6 -0.14 -23.38 -13.63
N SER A 7 0.31 -22.82 -14.76
CA SER A 7 1.30 -21.74 -14.80
C SER A 7 0.81 -20.45 -14.14
N ALA A 8 -0.50 -20.19 -14.14
CA ALA A 8 -1.07 -19.03 -13.47
C ALA A 8 -0.93 -19.16 -11.95
N ASN A 9 -1.32 -20.30 -11.38
CA ASN A 9 -1.23 -20.50 -9.92
C ASN A 9 0.23 -20.50 -9.43
N PHE A 10 1.13 -21.14 -10.17
CA PHE A 10 2.53 -21.28 -9.76
C PHE A 10 3.34 -19.96 -9.79
N LEU A 11 3.00 -19.03 -10.70
CA LEU A 11 3.68 -17.72 -10.76
C LEU A 11 2.99 -16.63 -9.91
N ILE A 12 1.66 -16.67 -9.82
CA ILE A 12 0.88 -15.56 -9.23
C ILE A 12 0.81 -15.71 -7.71
N LEU A 13 0.60 -16.92 -7.21
CA LEU A 13 0.42 -17.18 -5.77
C LEU A 13 1.64 -16.76 -4.93
N PRO A 14 2.90 -17.13 -5.27
CA PRO A 14 4.06 -16.69 -4.49
C PRO A 14 4.28 -15.17 -4.53
N LYS A 15 3.94 -14.49 -5.64
CA LYS A 15 4.01 -13.03 -5.73
C LYS A 15 3.01 -12.34 -4.81
N ILE A 16 1.77 -12.83 -4.77
CA ILE A 16 0.72 -12.28 -3.89
C ILE A 16 1.13 -12.44 -2.43
N VAL A 17 1.55 -13.65 -2.02
CA VAL A 17 1.95 -13.91 -0.63
C VAL A 17 3.14 -13.04 -0.21
N GLY A 18 4.14 -12.90 -1.07
CA GLY A 18 5.29 -12.04 -0.78
C GLY A 18 4.91 -10.56 -0.62
N LEU A 19 4.07 -10.03 -1.52
CA LEU A 19 3.70 -8.62 -1.52
C LEU A 19 2.74 -8.28 -0.36
N VAL A 20 1.79 -9.17 -0.05
CA VAL A 20 0.88 -9.03 1.10
C VAL A 20 1.64 -9.04 2.43
N GLY A 21 2.72 -9.81 2.55
CA GLY A 21 3.55 -9.82 3.76
C GLY A 21 4.44 -8.57 3.91
N PHE A 22 5.00 -8.06 2.83
CA PHE A 22 5.96 -6.95 2.88
C PHE A 22 5.32 -5.56 2.97
N VAL A 23 4.16 -5.33 2.34
CA VAL A 23 3.48 -4.03 2.36
C VAL A 23 3.12 -3.53 3.77
N PRO A 24 2.59 -4.32 4.72
CA PRO A 24 2.30 -3.81 6.07
C PRO A 24 3.57 -3.39 6.81
N VAL A 25 4.68 -4.11 6.64
CA VAL A 25 5.99 -3.73 7.20
C VAL A 25 6.45 -2.39 6.62
N LEU A 26 6.28 -2.19 5.32
CA LEU A 26 6.62 -0.94 4.63
C LEU A 26 5.74 0.23 5.10
N SER A 27 4.46 -0.03 5.38
CA SER A 27 3.52 0.96 5.93
C SER A 27 3.95 1.44 7.31
N ILE A 28 4.37 0.52 8.20
CA ILE A 28 4.88 0.88 9.54
C ILE A 28 6.15 1.72 9.40
N PHE A 29 7.07 1.31 8.52
CA PHE A 29 8.29 2.07 8.27
C PHE A 29 7.99 3.50 7.76
N SER A 30 7.00 3.65 6.87
CA SER A 30 6.54 4.95 6.37
C SER A 30 5.96 5.83 7.48
N MET A 31 5.24 5.27 8.44
CA MET A 31 4.71 6.02 9.59
C MET A 31 5.83 6.52 10.50
N VAL A 32 6.80 5.67 10.82
CA VAL A 32 7.95 6.03 11.67
C VAL A 32 8.80 7.12 11.02
N THR A 33 9.10 6.98 9.73
CA THR A 33 9.84 8.01 8.98
C THR A 33 9.04 9.30 8.83
N GLY A 34 7.71 9.24 8.68
CA GLY A 34 6.84 10.41 8.70
C GLY A 34 6.87 11.16 10.04
N LEU A 35 6.81 10.44 11.17
CA LEU A 35 6.93 11.02 12.51
C LEU A 35 8.31 11.66 12.74
N CYS A 36 9.38 10.98 12.32
CA CYS A 36 10.74 11.50 12.40
C CYS A 36 10.93 12.76 11.54
N GLY A 37 10.38 12.76 10.32
CA GLY A 37 10.38 13.94 9.45
C GLY A 37 9.62 15.12 10.07
N GLY A 38 8.46 14.86 10.68
CA GLY A 38 7.70 15.87 11.43
C GLY A 38 8.48 16.44 12.60
N TYR A 39 9.17 15.58 13.36
CA TYR A 39 10.04 16.00 14.47
C TYR A 39 11.16 16.94 13.99
N ILE A 40 11.86 16.58 12.91
CA ILE A 40 12.93 17.43 12.33
C ILE A 40 12.36 18.76 11.82
N ALA A 41 11.16 18.77 11.24
CA ALA A 41 10.52 19.99 10.76
C ALA A 41 10.25 21.00 11.88
N THR A 42 9.96 20.55 13.11
CA THR A 42 9.81 21.45 14.27
C THR A 42 11.11 22.16 14.67
N TYR A 43 12.28 21.60 14.36
CA TYR A 43 13.57 22.28 14.60
C TYR A 43 13.89 23.33 13.54
N LEU A 44 13.33 23.18 12.34
CA LEU A 44 13.56 24.13 11.24
C LEU A 44 12.61 25.32 11.30
N VAL A 45 11.45 25.16 11.94
CA VAL A 45 10.44 26.21 12.10
C VAL A 45 10.51 26.76 13.53
N SER A 46 11.03 27.98 13.67
CA SER A 46 11.38 28.64 14.94
C SER A 46 10.21 28.85 15.91
N ASP A 47 8.96 28.75 15.44
CA ASP A 47 7.75 29.12 16.19
C ASP A 47 7.05 27.95 16.89
N LEU A 48 7.55 26.71 16.80
CA LEU A 48 6.95 25.57 17.51
C LEU A 48 7.93 24.90 18.48
N PRO A 49 7.69 24.96 19.79
CA PRO A 49 8.48 24.17 20.73
C PRO A 49 8.21 22.68 20.51
N THR A 50 9.28 21.89 20.45
CA THR A 50 9.23 20.43 20.19
C THR A 50 8.35 19.68 21.20
N ASN A 51 8.17 20.22 22.42
CA ASN A 51 7.29 19.67 23.44
C ASN A 51 5.81 19.70 23.02
N ASP A 52 5.36 20.80 22.40
CA ASP A 52 3.97 20.94 21.96
C ASP A 52 3.64 19.96 20.83
N PHE A 53 4.63 19.62 19.98
CA PHE A 53 4.47 18.60 18.94
C PHE A 53 4.28 17.20 19.54
N ILE A 54 5.09 16.82 20.54
CA ILE A 54 4.97 15.51 21.20
C ILE A 54 3.66 15.43 21.99
N TYR A 55 3.29 16.50 22.69
CA TYR A 55 2.05 16.57 23.45
C TYR A 55 0.82 16.48 22.53
N GLY A 56 0.82 17.23 21.41
CA GLY A 56 -0.24 17.16 20.41
C GLY A 56 -0.37 15.78 19.76
N LEU A 57 0.76 15.12 19.47
CA LEU A 57 0.78 13.74 18.99
C LEU A 57 0.11 12.80 19.99
N GLN A 58 0.48 12.86 21.27
CA GLN A 58 -0.07 11.98 22.31
C GLN A 58 -1.56 12.23 22.55
N LEU A 59 -2.01 13.47 22.47
CA LEU A 59 -3.40 13.86 22.78
C LEU A 59 -4.37 13.41 21.68
N MET A 60 -3.95 13.41 20.42
CA MET A 60 -4.75 12.93 19.29
C MET A 60 -4.51 11.45 18.95
N PHE A 61 -3.58 10.79 19.63
CA PHE A 61 -3.23 9.41 19.34
C PHE A 61 -4.33 8.46 19.80
N ASN A 62 -5.03 7.85 18.84
CA ASN A 62 -5.91 6.73 19.09
C ASN A 62 -5.21 5.43 18.61
N PRO A 63 -5.07 4.40 19.47
CA PRO A 63 -4.47 3.12 19.07
C PRO A 63 -5.22 2.44 17.91
N GLY A 64 -6.51 2.76 17.71
CA GLY A 64 -7.30 2.27 16.56
C GLY A 64 -6.74 2.69 15.20
N PHE A 65 -6.10 3.86 15.09
CA PHE A 65 -5.55 4.32 13.81
C PHE A 65 -4.43 3.42 13.27
N ILE A 66 -3.67 2.78 14.16
CA ILE A 66 -2.63 1.82 13.75
C ILE A 66 -3.27 0.55 13.18
N LEU A 67 -4.27 0.01 13.88
CA LEU A 67 -4.97 -1.20 13.44
C LEU A 67 -5.65 -0.98 12.08
N HIS A 68 -6.37 0.15 11.93
CA HIS A 68 -7.01 0.50 10.66
C HIS A 68 -6.00 0.69 9.52
N SER A 69 -4.82 1.21 9.81
CA SER A 69 -3.75 1.40 8.82
C SER A 69 -3.18 0.05 8.35
N ILE A 70 -2.97 -0.90 9.27
CA ILE A 70 -2.49 -2.25 8.94
C ILE A 70 -3.54 -3.00 8.10
N GLU A 71 -4.80 -2.99 8.52
CA GLU A 71 -5.91 -3.62 7.79
C GLU A 71 -6.03 -3.07 6.36
N LYS A 72 -6.04 -1.74 6.19
CA LYS A 72 -6.06 -1.10 4.88
C LYS A 72 -4.86 -1.48 4.01
N SER A 73 -3.65 -1.46 4.59
CA SER A 73 -2.42 -1.78 3.87
C SER A 73 -2.43 -3.21 3.31
N MET A 74 -3.03 -4.16 4.04
CA MET A 74 -3.16 -5.56 3.61
C MET A 74 -4.10 -5.68 2.40
N VAL A 75 -5.22 -4.96 2.40
CA VAL A 75 -6.17 -4.93 1.27
C VAL A 75 -5.52 -4.30 0.04
N TYR A 76 -4.78 -3.19 0.20
CA TYR A 76 -4.07 -2.56 -0.93
C TYR A 76 -3.00 -3.46 -1.51
N ALA A 77 -2.24 -4.17 -0.67
CA ALA A 77 -1.25 -5.15 -1.12
C ALA A 77 -1.86 -6.26 -1.97
N PHE A 78 -3.04 -6.75 -1.57
CA PHE A 78 -3.77 -7.77 -2.30
C PHE A 78 -4.27 -7.27 -3.67
N ILE A 79 -4.80 -6.04 -3.73
CA ILE A 79 -5.28 -5.42 -4.97
C ILE A 79 -4.10 -5.21 -5.94
N ILE A 80 -3.00 -4.61 -5.45
CA ILE A 80 -1.81 -4.32 -6.27
C ILE A 80 -1.24 -5.61 -6.86
N SER A 81 -1.03 -6.62 -6.02
CA SER A 81 -0.44 -7.89 -6.44
C SER A 81 -1.32 -8.65 -7.43
N SER A 82 -2.65 -8.62 -7.26
CA SER A 82 -3.61 -9.25 -8.17
C SER A 82 -3.65 -8.56 -9.53
N VAL A 83 -3.77 -7.22 -9.56
CA VAL A 83 -3.84 -6.45 -10.82
C VAL A 83 -2.51 -6.52 -11.59
N ALA A 84 -1.38 -6.38 -10.90
CA ALA A 84 -0.06 -6.48 -11.50
C ALA A 84 0.20 -7.87 -12.09
N SER A 85 -0.21 -8.93 -11.39
CA SER A 85 -0.05 -10.31 -11.85
C SER A 85 -0.96 -10.62 -13.05
N TYR A 86 -2.20 -10.12 -13.06
CA TYR A 86 -3.11 -10.27 -14.19
C TYR A 86 -2.57 -9.58 -15.45
N HIS A 87 -2.20 -8.31 -15.33
CA HIS A 87 -1.66 -7.56 -16.45
C HIS A 87 -0.30 -8.11 -16.91
N GLY A 88 0.52 -8.66 -16.01
CA GLY A 88 1.78 -9.31 -16.37
C GLY A 88 1.61 -10.67 -17.06
N TYR A 89 0.58 -11.45 -16.70
CA TYR A 89 0.33 -12.78 -17.27
C TYR A 89 -0.38 -12.71 -18.64
N CYS A 90 -1.26 -11.72 -18.84
CA CYS A 90 -2.03 -11.60 -20.07
C CYS A 90 -1.30 -10.87 -21.22
N VAL A 91 -0.07 -10.39 -21.01
CA VAL A 91 0.70 -9.76 -22.10
C VAL A 91 1.11 -10.81 -23.12
N LYS A 92 0.76 -10.59 -24.39
CA LYS A 92 1.21 -11.43 -25.51
C LYS A 92 1.85 -10.55 -26.59
N GLY A 93 3.17 -10.40 -26.54
CA GLY A 93 3.95 -9.75 -27.59
C GLY A 93 5.31 -9.22 -27.13
N GLY A 94 5.91 -8.34 -27.93
CA GLY A 94 7.28 -7.82 -27.72
C GLY A 94 7.40 -6.73 -26.65
N ALA A 95 8.60 -6.21 -26.45
CA ALA A 95 8.95 -5.25 -25.39
C ALA A 95 8.02 -4.02 -25.30
N LEU A 96 7.55 -3.49 -26.44
CA LEU A 96 6.65 -2.34 -26.48
C LEU A 96 5.29 -2.61 -25.80
N GLN A 97 4.78 -3.83 -25.93
CA GLN A 97 3.47 -4.20 -25.35
C GLN A 97 3.59 -4.48 -23.85
N VAL A 98 4.75 -4.96 -23.38
CA VAL A 98 5.05 -5.09 -21.95
C VAL A 98 5.04 -3.72 -21.27
N GLY A 99 5.65 -2.71 -21.90
CA GLY A 99 5.61 -1.33 -21.40
C GLY A 99 4.19 -0.78 -21.29
N LYS A 100 3.37 -0.94 -22.35
CA LYS A 100 1.96 -0.52 -22.34
C LYS A 100 1.10 -1.27 -21.31
N ALA A 101 1.35 -2.56 -21.12
CA ALA A 101 0.64 -3.35 -20.12
C ALA A 101 1.00 -2.90 -18.69
N SER A 102 2.26 -2.56 -18.44
CA SER A 102 2.72 -2.04 -17.15
C SER A 102 2.06 -0.70 -16.81
N THR A 103 1.99 0.23 -17.76
CA THR A 103 1.31 1.53 -17.51
C THR A 103 -0.19 1.35 -17.27
N GLN A 104 -0.86 0.47 -18.02
CA GLN A 104 -2.27 0.15 -17.76
C GLN A 104 -2.48 -0.51 -16.40
N ALA A 105 -1.56 -1.38 -15.96
CA ALA A 105 -1.63 -2.02 -14.66
C ALA A 105 -1.60 -0.98 -13.52
N VAL A 106 -0.67 -0.01 -13.60
CA VAL A 106 -0.54 1.05 -12.58
C VAL A 106 -1.76 1.97 -12.54
N VAL A 107 -2.30 2.35 -13.71
CA VAL A 107 -3.51 3.20 -13.76
C VAL A 107 -4.71 2.47 -13.14
N LYS A 108 -4.94 1.21 -13.52
CA LYS A 108 -6.06 0.43 -12.98
C LYS A 108 -5.90 0.10 -11.50
N SER A 109 -4.68 -0.22 -11.05
CA SER A 109 -4.43 -0.46 -9.63
C SER A 109 -4.69 0.80 -8.81
N SER A 110 -4.27 1.97 -9.29
CA SER A 110 -4.48 3.25 -8.59
C SER A 110 -5.97 3.58 -8.45
N ILE A 111 -6.77 3.38 -9.52
CA ILE A 111 -8.22 3.59 -9.47
C ILE A 111 -8.89 2.62 -8.48
N LEU A 112 -8.51 1.34 -8.50
CA LEU A 112 -9.03 0.34 -7.57
C LEU A 112 -8.67 0.66 -6.11
N ILE A 113 -7.45 1.12 -5.85
CA ILE A 113 -7.01 1.52 -4.51
C ILE A 113 -7.85 2.69 -4.00
N LEU A 114 -8.07 3.73 -4.82
CA LEU A 114 -8.90 4.88 -4.43
C LEU A 114 -10.35 4.47 -4.13
N PHE A 115 -10.92 3.60 -4.97
CA PHE A 115 -12.27 3.08 -4.75
C PHE A 115 -12.37 2.27 -3.46
N PHE A 116 -11.43 1.36 -3.21
CA PHE A 116 -11.38 0.58 -1.98
C PHE A 116 -11.07 1.44 -0.75
N ASP A 117 -10.27 2.50 -0.87
CA ASP A 117 -10.02 3.42 0.24
C ASP A 117 -11.30 4.11 0.68
N MET A 118 -12.11 4.60 -0.26
CA MET A 118 -13.43 5.17 0.07
C MET A 118 -14.33 4.14 0.75
N LEU A 119 -14.38 2.90 0.25
CA LEU A 119 -15.20 1.84 0.86
C LEU A 119 -14.73 1.47 2.27
N LEU A 120 -13.43 1.24 2.45
CA LEU A 120 -12.84 0.86 3.73
C LEU A 120 -12.95 1.99 4.76
N THR A 121 -12.77 3.24 4.34
CA THR A 121 -12.93 4.40 5.23
C THR A 121 -14.36 4.54 5.71
N ASN A 122 -15.34 4.43 4.81
CA ASN A 122 -16.74 4.46 5.21
C ASN A 122 -17.07 3.29 6.17
N LEU A 123 -16.58 2.08 5.90
CA LEU A 123 -16.91 0.93 6.75
C LEU A 123 -16.25 0.97 8.14
N LEU A 124 -15.01 1.45 8.23
CA LEU A 124 -14.26 1.50 9.49
C LEU A 124 -14.60 2.73 10.34
N LEU A 125 -14.90 3.87 9.71
CA LEU A 125 -15.08 5.17 10.38
C LEU A 125 -16.56 5.57 10.53
N ALA A 126 -17.48 4.92 9.80
CA ALA A 126 -18.93 5.05 10.07
C ALA A 126 -19.43 4.17 11.22
N LYS A 127 -18.52 3.53 11.97
CA LYS A 127 -18.79 2.82 13.21
C LYS A 127 -18.27 3.62 14.39
#